data_AF-A0A5C4T3G9-F1
#
_entry.id   AF-A0A5C4T3G9-F1
#
_cell.length_a   1.000
_cell.length_b   1.000
_cell.length_c   1.000
_cell.angle_alpha   90.00
_cell.angle_beta   90.00
_cell.angle_gamma   90.00
#
_symmetry.space_group_name_H-M   'P 1'
#
loop_
_entity.id
_entity.type
_entity.pdbx_description
1 polymer ?
#
loop_
_entity_poly.entity_id
_entity_poly.type
_entity_poly.pdbx_seq_one_letter_code
_entity_poly.pdbx_strand_id
1 'polypeptide(L)'
;MNATKTLSFVPLDYRPFTCYTAVQIARIGGFRIDVPEPGRLGHYFIPGDSAAIGDWWARKAAGTAASVVAVPMLAYGGLIASRYGGGISFEQAQNGLQVIKRVKEQNPDHKIYAFDAITRLTTSPFRDYPGNYSGKIREWSILQDKMTQPGMEHLKAECEAVKKTIPPQLIDDYLKARERNFAINKLCHK
;
A
#
# COMPACT_ATOMS: atom_id res chain seq x y z
N MET A 1 -29.46 23.82 9.56
CA MET A 1 -28.33 23.42 8.71
C MET A 1 -27.72 22.18 9.33
N ASN A 2 -27.58 21.07 8.59
CA ASN A 2 -26.90 19.89 9.13
C ASN A 2 -25.44 20.23 9.42
N ALA A 3 -24.97 19.92 10.63
CA ALA A 3 -23.57 20.13 10.99
C ALA A 3 -22.66 19.38 9.99
N THR A 4 -21.68 20.09 9.43
CA THR A 4 -20.69 19.50 8.53
C THR A 4 -19.93 18.39 9.25
N LYS A 5 -19.95 17.16 8.72
CA LYS A 5 -19.24 16.02 9.30
C LYS A 5 -17.75 16.10 8.98
N THR A 6 -16.90 15.87 9.98
CA THR A 6 -15.45 15.74 9.80
C THR A 6 -15.07 14.28 9.63
N LEU A 7 -14.20 13.98 8.67
CA LEU A 7 -13.60 12.66 8.47
C LEU A 7 -12.10 12.77 8.75
N SER A 8 -11.48 11.68 9.24
CA SER A 8 -10.02 11.56 9.25
C SER A 8 -9.57 10.71 8.07
N PHE A 9 -8.47 11.10 7.44
CA PHE A 9 -7.94 10.40 6.27
C PHE A 9 -6.45 10.14 6.39
N VAL A 10 -6.07 8.86 6.34
CA VAL A 10 -4.68 8.42 6.18
C VAL A 10 -4.47 8.12 4.69
N PRO A 11 -3.78 8.99 3.94
CA PRO A 11 -3.54 8.79 2.51
C PRO A 11 -2.48 7.72 2.25
N LEU A 12 -2.38 7.27 0.99
CA LEU A 12 -1.33 6.33 0.57
C LEU A 12 0.08 6.93 0.67
N ASP A 13 0.22 8.23 0.43
CA ASP A 13 1.45 9.04 0.49
C ASP A 13 1.11 10.50 0.16
N TYR A 14 2.09 11.40 0.22
CA TYR A 14 1.94 12.83 -0.08
C TYR A 14 2.11 13.15 -1.57
N ARG A 15 1.43 12.44 -2.46
CA ARG A 15 1.37 12.78 -3.90
C ARG A 15 0.01 13.37 -4.26
N PRO A 16 -0.10 14.14 -5.35
CA PRO A 16 -1.33 14.87 -5.69
C PRO A 16 -2.59 13.98 -5.68
N PHE A 17 -2.54 12.83 -6.36
CA PHE A 17 -3.71 11.96 -6.50
C PHE A 17 -4.04 11.12 -5.25
N THR A 18 -3.04 10.84 -4.41
CA THR A 18 -3.18 9.95 -3.24
C THR A 18 -3.56 10.71 -1.97
N CYS A 19 -3.32 12.02 -1.93
CA CYS A 19 -3.65 12.87 -0.80
C CYS A 19 -4.51 14.07 -1.22
N TYR A 20 -3.97 15.00 -2.01
CA TYR A 20 -4.62 16.27 -2.33
C TYR A 20 -5.97 16.08 -3.04
N THR A 21 -6.02 15.30 -4.11
CA THR A 21 -7.25 15.07 -4.88
C THR A 21 -8.34 14.42 -4.03
N ALA A 22 -8.00 13.43 -3.20
CA ALA A 22 -8.95 12.80 -2.29
C ALA A 22 -9.52 13.80 -1.26
N VAL A 23 -8.68 14.69 -0.73
CA VAL A 23 -9.09 15.80 0.15
C VAL A 23 -10.07 16.75 -0.57
N GLN A 24 -9.79 17.12 -1.83
CA GLN A 24 -10.70 17.98 -2.59
C GLN A 24 -12.04 17.30 -2.88
N ILE A 25 -12.05 16.03 -3.24
CA ILE A 25 -13.28 15.25 -3.48
C ILE A 25 -14.14 15.22 -2.22
N ALA A 26 -13.55 14.98 -1.04
CA ALA A 26 -14.28 14.98 0.22
C ALA A 26 -14.91 16.36 0.52
N ARG A 27 -14.18 17.45 0.25
CA ARG A 27 -14.68 18.82 0.42
C ARG A 27 -15.82 19.15 -0.53
N ILE A 28 -15.73 18.74 -1.79
CA ILE A 28 -16.81 18.87 -2.78
C ILE A 28 -18.06 18.12 -2.30
N GLY A 29 -17.88 16.95 -1.67
CA GLY A 29 -18.94 16.17 -1.04
C GLY A 29 -19.50 16.78 0.26
N GLY A 30 -19.06 17.97 0.67
CA GLY A 30 -19.57 18.65 1.86
C GLY A 30 -18.99 18.14 3.18
N PHE A 31 -17.82 17.48 3.17
CA PHE A 31 -17.13 17.02 4.37
C PHE A 31 -15.95 17.92 4.75
N ARG A 32 -15.67 18.03 6.05
CA ARG A 32 -14.35 18.45 6.55
C ARG A 32 -13.45 17.23 6.59
N ILE A 33 -12.16 17.41 6.30
CA ILE A 33 -11.21 16.31 6.20
C ILE A 33 -9.92 16.66 6.94
N ASP A 34 -9.61 15.87 7.95
CA ASP A 34 -8.36 15.94 8.68
C ASP A 34 -7.36 14.96 8.05
N VAL A 35 -6.17 15.45 7.73
CA VAL A 35 -5.06 14.66 7.19
C VAL A 35 -3.80 14.87 8.04
N PRO A 36 -2.87 13.91 8.06
CA PRO A 36 -1.59 14.09 8.72
C PRO A 36 -0.79 15.24 8.13
N GLU A 37 0.17 15.73 8.91
CA GLU A 37 1.15 16.69 8.41
C GLU A 37 1.93 16.09 7.23
N PRO A 38 2.09 16.84 6.12
CA PRO A 38 2.82 16.38 4.93
C PRO A 38 4.20 15.78 5.21
N GLY A 39 4.97 16.36 6.13
CA GLY A 39 6.34 15.91 6.45
C GLY A 39 6.43 14.52 7.07
N ARG A 40 5.32 13.96 7.57
CA ARG A 40 5.25 12.60 8.13
C ARG A 40 4.78 11.56 7.11
N LEU A 41 4.18 12.01 6.01
CA LEU A 41 3.73 11.15 4.93
C LEU A 41 4.90 10.81 4.01
N GLY A 42 4.87 9.60 3.44
CA GLY A 42 5.86 9.22 2.43
C GLY A 42 5.79 10.13 1.21
N HIS A 43 6.92 10.34 0.55
CA HIS A 43 7.03 11.10 -0.68
C HIS A 43 7.99 10.41 -1.65
N TYR A 44 7.43 9.85 -2.73
CA TYR A 44 8.15 9.03 -3.71
C TYR A 44 8.98 7.92 -3.06
N PHE A 45 10.31 8.05 -3.06
CA PHE A 45 11.25 7.04 -2.59
C PHE A 45 11.57 7.15 -1.10
N ILE A 46 11.01 8.15 -0.42
CA ILE A 46 11.15 8.35 1.02
C ILE A 46 9.87 7.80 1.67
N PRO A 47 9.94 6.70 2.42
CA PRO A 47 8.79 6.20 3.18
C PRO A 47 8.35 7.20 4.26
N GLY A 48 7.05 7.20 4.56
CA GLY A 48 6.48 7.94 5.68
C GLY A 48 6.72 7.23 7.01
N ASP A 49 6.47 7.97 8.09
CA ASP A 49 6.57 7.45 9.45
C ASP A 49 5.25 6.76 9.84
N SER A 50 5.12 5.47 9.53
CA SER A 50 3.94 4.67 9.83
C SER A 50 3.47 4.79 11.28
N ALA A 51 4.41 4.82 12.23
CA ALA A 51 4.11 4.86 13.66
C ALA A 51 3.53 6.23 14.03
N ALA A 52 4.17 7.32 13.61
CA ALA A 52 3.68 8.67 13.88
C ALA A 52 2.33 8.95 13.20
N ILE A 53 2.09 8.38 12.02
CA ILE A 53 0.80 8.46 11.32
C ILE A 53 -0.27 7.66 12.06
N GLY A 54 0.05 6.46 12.55
CA GLY A 54 -0.85 5.67 13.39
C GLY A 54 -1.26 6.41 14.66
N ASP A 55 -0.30 6.99 15.39
CA ASP A 55 -0.59 7.76 16.62
C ASP A 55 -1.34 9.06 16.35
N TRP A 56 -1.10 9.71 15.21
CA TRP A 56 -1.92 10.82 14.76
C TRP A 56 -3.37 10.37 14.52
N TRP A 57 -3.56 9.26 13.81
CA TRP A 57 -4.88 8.77 13.46
C TRP A 57 -5.67 8.34 14.69
N ALA A 58 -5.05 7.61 15.63
CA ALA A 58 -5.70 7.18 16.86
C ALA A 58 -6.22 8.36 17.70
N ARG A 59 -5.46 9.46 17.78
CA ARG A 59 -5.91 10.68 18.46
C ARG A 59 -7.03 11.39 17.71
N LYS A 60 -7.03 11.36 16.37
CA LYS A 60 -8.02 12.03 15.54
C LYS A 60 -9.35 11.27 15.45
N ALA A 61 -9.33 9.95 15.49
CA ALA A 61 -10.51 9.11 15.26
C ALA A 61 -11.70 9.52 16.15
N ALA A 62 -11.48 9.73 17.46
CA ALA A 62 -12.50 10.09 18.44
C ALA A 62 -13.28 11.39 18.10
N GLY A 63 -12.65 12.33 17.38
CA GLY A 63 -13.27 13.61 17.01
C GLY A 63 -13.87 13.64 15.60
N THR A 64 -13.90 12.50 14.90
CA THR A 64 -14.35 12.41 13.51
C THR A 64 -15.49 11.43 13.35
N ALA A 65 -16.35 11.65 12.36
CA ALA A 65 -17.52 10.81 12.09
C ALA A 65 -17.16 9.43 11.51
N ALA A 66 -16.02 9.35 10.81
CA ALA A 66 -15.45 8.12 10.25
C ALA A 66 -14.00 8.36 9.83
N SER A 67 -13.29 7.27 9.55
CA SER A 67 -11.94 7.30 8.97
C SER A 67 -11.86 6.59 7.63
N VAL A 68 -11.07 7.12 6.72
CA VAL A 68 -10.63 6.43 5.49
C VAL A 68 -9.13 6.20 5.61
N VAL A 69 -8.66 4.96 5.46
CA VAL A 69 -7.30 4.60 5.86
C VAL A 69 -6.62 3.74 4.80
N ALA A 70 -5.50 4.24 4.27
CA ALA A 70 -4.63 3.47 3.40
C ALA A 70 -3.79 2.48 4.22
N VAL A 71 -4.04 1.18 4.06
CA VAL A 71 -3.26 0.11 4.69
C VAL A 71 -1.76 0.24 4.35
N PRO A 72 -1.33 0.57 3.12
CA PRO A 72 0.09 0.71 2.82
C PRO A 72 0.83 1.79 3.61
N MET A 73 0.15 2.87 3.98
CA MET A 73 0.76 3.93 4.77
C MET A 73 1.06 3.44 6.18
N LEU A 74 0.12 2.72 6.81
CA LEU A 74 0.31 2.16 8.15
C LEU A 74 1.27 0.96 8.16
N ALA A 75 1.24 0.12 7.13
CA ALA A 75 2.05 -1.09 7.06
C ALA A 75 3.49 -0.81 6.59
N TYR A 76 3.69 0.11 5.63
CA TYR A 76 4.96 0.24 4.92
C TYR A 76 5.49 1.67 4.82
N GLY A 77 4.73 2.68 5.27
CA GLY A 77 5.07 4.09 5.05
C GLY A 77 4.70 4.58 3.65
N GLY A 78 3.88 3.83 2.90
CA GLY A 78 3.23 4.31 1.68
C GLY A 78 3.35 3.39 0.46
N LEU A 79 2.83 3.86 -0.69
CA LEU A 79 2.62 3.01 -1.86
C LEU A 79 3.90 2.49 -2.52
N ILE A 80 4.95 3.30 -2.61
CA ILE A 80 6.20 2.84 -3.26
C ILE A 80 6.96 1.91 -2.31
N ALA A 81 7.01 2.25 -1.01
CA ALA A 81 7.62 1.40 0.01
C ALA A 81 6.97 0.01 0.09
N SER A 82 5.64 -0.09 -0.11
CA SER A 82 4.95 -1.38 -0.16
C SER A 82 5.41 -2.30 -1.29
N ARG A 83 6.09 -1.77 -2.31
CA ARG A 83 6.54 -2.51 -3.50
C ARG A 83 8.00 -2.96 -3.43
N TYR A 84 8.69 -2.62 -2.34
CA TYR A 84 10.08 -3.02 -2.12
C TYR A 84 10.11 -4.22 -1.17
N GLY A 85 10.57 -5.37 -1.67
CA GLY A 85 10.67 -6.62 -0.93
C GLY A 85 11.71 -6.56 0.18
N GLY A 86 12.84 -5.88 -0.07
CA GLY A 86 13.90 -5.62 0.91
C GLY A 86 13.57 -4.55 1.98
N GLY A 87 12.33 -4.06 2.01
CA GLY A 87 11.87 -3.04 2.95
C GLY A 87 11.48 -3.62 4.32
N ILE A 88 10.36 -3.12 4.84
CA ILE A 88 9.80 -3.55 6.13
C ILE A 88 9.40 -5.04 6.08
N SER A 89 9.70 -5.79 7.14
CA SER A 89 9.31 -7.21 7.30
C SER A 89 7.79 -7.39 7.44
N PHE A 90 7.31 -8.62 7.29
CA PHE A 90 5.90 -8.95 7.54
C PHE A 90 5.49 -8.60 8.98
N GLU A 91 6.31 -8.94 9.97
CA GLU A 91 6.05 -8.71 11.39
C GLU A 91 5.94 -7.22 11.70
N GLN A 92 6.87 -6.42 11.17
CA GLN A 92 6.83 -4.96 11.33
C GLN A 92 5.59 -4.35 10.65
N ALA A 93 5.24 -4.82 9.45
CA ALA A 93 4.03 -4.37 8.75
C ALA A 93 2.75 -4.73 9.52
N GLN A 94 2.67 -5.97 10.04
CA GLN A 94 1.57 -6.43 10.89
C GLN A 94 1.48 -5.62 12.19
N ASN A 95 2.62 -5.27 12.80
CA ASN A 95 2.66 -4.43 13.99
C ASN A 95 2.13 -3.02 13.69
N GLY A 96 2.47 -2.44 12.54
CA GLY A 96 1.93 -1.17 12.09
C GLY A 96 0.40 -1.15 11.99
N LEU A 97 -0.23 -2.30 11.68
CA LEU A 97 -1.68 -2.44 11.59
C LEU A 97 -2.38 -2.61 12.94
N GLN A 98 -1.67 -2.84 14.05
CA GLN A 98 -2.28 -2.93 15.39
C GLN A 98 -2.99 -1.64 15.79
N VAL A 99 -2.63 -0.51 15.19
CA VAL A 99 -3.34 0.76 15.39
C VAL A 99 -4.81 0.68 14.98
N ILE A 100 -5.19 -0.13 13.98
CA ILE A 100 -6.59 -0.31 13.58
C ILE A 100 -7.40 -0.90 14.75
N LYS A 101 -6.86 -1.94 15.40
CA LYS A 101 -7.45 -2.55 16.59
C LYS A 101 -7.55 -1.54 17.74
N ARG A 102 -6.47 -0.81 18.02
CA ARG A 102 -6.44 0.25 19.04
C ARG A 102 -7.52 1.31 18.81
N VAL A 103 -7.69 1.81 17.58
CA VAL A 103 -8.73 2.79 17.26
C VAL A 103 -10.12 2.23 17.53
N LYS A 104 -10.37 0.97 17.17
CA LYS A 104 -11.67 0.32 17.36
C LYS A 104 -11.97 0.04 18.84
N GLU A 105 -10.97 -0.36 19.62
CA GLU A 105 -11.12 -0.54 21.07
C GLU A 105 -11.42 0.78 21.78
N GLN A 106 -10.75 1.86 21.39
CA GLN A 106 -10.98 3.19 21.94
C GLN A 106 -12.29 3.84 21.48
N ASN A 107 -12.78 3.46 20.30
CA ASN A 107 -13.98 4.02 19.67
C ASN A 107 -14.82 2.91 19.04
N PRO A 108 -15.57 2.11 19.83
CA PRO A 108 -16.26 0.91 19.35
C PRO A 108 -17.22 1.14 18.18
N ASP A 109 -17.90 2.28 18.13
CA ASP A 109 -18.86 2.61 17.06
C ASP A 109 -18.23 3.34 15.87
N HIS A 110 -16.93 3.64 15.94
CA HIS A 110 -16.25 4.39 14.88
C HIS A 110 -16.17 3.58 13.59
N LYS A 111 -16.52 4.23 12.48
CA LYS A 111 -16.51 3.63 11.14
C LYS A 111 -15.13 3.79 10.52
N ILE A 112 -14.53 2.67 10.13
CA ILE A 112 -13.21 2.62 9.50
C ILE A 112 -13.36 2.01 8.11
N TYR A 113 -13.02 2.79 7.09
CA TYR A 113 -12.94 2.35 5.70
C TYR A 113 -11.47 2.18 5.33
N ALA A 114 -10.97 0.96 5.49
CA ALA A 114 -9.61 0.62 5.11
C ALA A 114 -9.55 0.23 3.62
N PHE A 115 -8.47 0.62 2.93
CA PHE A 115 -8.22 0.19 1.56
C PHE A 115 -6.74 -0.14 1.36
N ASP A 116 -6.49 -1.06 0.43
CA ASP A 116 -5.15 -1.40 -0.03
C ASP A 116 -5.03 -1.17 -1.55
N ALA A 117 -3.80 -1.17 -2.06
CA ALA A 117 -3.50 -1.08 -3.47
C ALA A 117 -2.85 -2.38 -3.96
N ILE A 118 -3.53 -3.09 -4.87
CA ILE A 118 -3.00 -4.31 -5.48
C ILE A 118 -1.68 -4.01 -6.21
N THR A 119 -0.66 -4.82 -5.92
CA THR A 119 0.66 -4.69 -6.54
C THR A 119 0.58 -4.96 -8.04
N ARG A 120 0.94 -3.95 -8.85
CA ARG A 120 1.07 -4.05 -10.30
C ARG A 120 2.12 -5.10 -10.68
N LEU A 121 2.01 -5.64 -11.89
CA LEU A 121 3.02 -6.55 -12.45
C LEU A 121 4.37 -5.85 -12.72
N THR A 122 4.39 -4.52 -12.78
CA THR A 122 5.62 -3.74 -12.89
C THR A 122 6.15 -3.36 -11.52
N THR A 123 7.44 -3.61 -11.32
CA THR A 123 8.20 -3.07 -10.18
C THR A 123 8.39 -1.56 -10.37
N SER A 124 8.23 -0.81 -9.28
CA SER A 124 8.51 0.64 -9.29
C SER A 124 10.00 0.84 -9.01
N PRO A 125 10.69 1.77 -9.69
CA PRO A 125 12.04 2.16 -9.30
C PRO A 125 12.07 2.49 -7.80
N PHE A 126 13.08 2.00 -7.07
CA PHE A 126 13.25 2.29 -5.65
C PHE A 126 14.65 1.88 -5.21
N ARG A 127 15.37 2.78 -4.52
CA ARG A 127 16.74 2.57 -4.01
C ARG A 127 17.64 1.82 -5.01
N ASP A 128 17.77 0.51 -4.85
CA ASP A 128 18.69 -0.36 -5.58
C ASP A 128 18.15 -0.82 -6.94
N TYR A 129 16.91 -0.45 -7.28
CA TYR A 129 16.26 -0.84 -8.52
C TYR A 129 16.09 0.35 -9.48
N PRO A 130 16.82 0.37 -10.61
CA PRO A 130 16.80 1.50 -11.56
C PRO A 130 15.63 1.46 -12.56
N GLY A 131 14.71 0.49 -12.48
CA GLY A 131 13.48 0.45 -13.30
C GLY A 131 13.61 -0.18 -14.69
N ASN A 132 14.84 -0.37 -15.19
CA ASN A 132 15.14 -0.88 -16.54
C ASN A 132 14.69 -2.34 -16.78
N TYR A 133 14.48 -3.15 -15.73
CA TYR A 133 13.95 -4.51 -15.85
C TYR A 133 12.43 -4.60 -15.73
N SER A 134 11.70 -3.48 -15.61
CA SER A 134 10.27 -3.49 -15.25
C SER A 134 9.42 -4.14 -16.32
N GLY A 135 9.77 -3.94 -17.60
CA GLY A 135 9.17 -4.62 -18.74
C GLY A 135 9.40 -6.13 -18.71
N LYS A 136 10.64 -6.55 -18.48
CA LYS A 136 11.04 -7.97 -18.42
C LYS A 136 10.40 -8.71 -17.24
N ILE A 137 10.36 -8.09 -16.07
CA ILE A 137 9.67 -8.65 -14.89
C ILE A 137 8.17 -8.80 -15.17
N ARG A 138 7.55 -7.80 -15.80
CA ARG A 138 6.14 -7.89 -16.19
C ARG A 138 5.91 -9.02 -17.19
N GLU A 139 6.73 -9.11 -18.23
CA GLU A 139 6.66 -10.16 -19.25
C GLU A 139 6.80 -11.56 -18.63
N TRP A 140 7.86 -11.76 -17.84
CA TRP A 140 8.07 -12.99 -17.08
C TRP A 140 6.87 -13.32 -16.19
N SER A 141 6.32 -12.34 -15.45
CA SER A 141 5.17 -12.57 -14.58
C SER A 141 3.89 -12.93 -15.34
N ILE A 142 3.71 -12.44 -16.57
CA ILE A 142 2.58 -12.82 -17.45
C ILE A 142 2.77 -14.24 -17.97
N LEU A 143 3.99 -14.60 -18.40
CA LEU A 143 4.28 -15.95 -18.88
C LEU A 143 4.09 -16.99 -17.76
N GLN A 144 4.55 -16.69 -16.55
CA GLN A 144 4.30 -17.51 -15.36
C GLN A 144 2.81 -17.74 -15.10
N ASP A 145 1.98 -16.70 -15.17
CA ASP A 145 0.53 -16.81 -14.97
C ASP A 145 -0.13 -17.65 -16.07
N LYS A 146 0.21 -17.40 -17.35
CA LYS A 146 -0.30 -18.20 -18.48
C LYS A 146 0.05 -19.68 -18.35
N MET A 147 1.24 -20.01 -17.89
CA MET A 147 1.67 -21.41 -17.69
C MET A 147 0.86 -22.17 -16.63
N THR A 148 0.07 -21.48 -15.79
CA THR A 148 -0.86 -22.13 -14.87
C THR A 148 -2.14 -22.64 -15.56
N GLN A 149 -2.38 -22.19 -16.79
CA GLN A 149 -3.56 -22.56 -17.57
C GLN A 149 -3.31 -23.85 -18.36
N PRO A 150 -4.30 -24.74 -18.50
CA PRO A 150 -4.16 -25.97 -19.29
C PRO A 150 -3.77 -25.69 -20.75
N GLY A 151 -2.80 -26.44 -21.30
CA GLY A 151 -2.36 -26.32 -22.70
C GLY A 151 -1.32 -25.24 -22.98
N MET A 152 -0.83 -24.54 -21.95
CA MET A 152 0.18 -23.48 -22.07
C MET A 152 1.62 -23.94 -21.80
N GLU A 153 1.87 -25.25 -21.75
CA GLU A 153 3.19 -25.82 -21.43
C GLU A 153 4.29 -25.39 -22.42
N HIS A 154 3.91 -25.09 -23.66
CA HIS A 154 4.81 -24.62 -24.72
C HIS A 154 5.50 -23.27 -24.37
N LEU A 155 4.91 -22.46 -23.49
CA LEU A 155 5.49 -21.17 -23.05
C LEU A 155 6.67 -21.33 -22.09
N LYS A 156 6.94 -22.55 -21.58
CA LYS A 156 7.99 -22.80 -20.58
C LYS A 156 9.38 -22.34 -21.04
N ALA A 157 9.74 -22.61 -22.30
CA ALA A 157 11.04 -22.23 -22.84
C ALA A 157 11.22 -20.71 -22.92
N GLU A 158 10.17 -20.00 -23.35
CA GLU A 158 10.14 -18.54 -23.42
C GLU A 158 10.22 -17.92 -22.02
N CYS A 159 9.43 -18.43 -21.07
CA CYS A 159 9.46 -17.97 -19.67
C CYS A 159 10.87 -18.07 -19.06
N GLU A 160 11.53 -19.22 -19.22
CA GLU A 160 12.89 -19.42 -18.73
C GLU A 160 13.92 -18.55 -19.48
N ALA A 161 13.72 -18.30 -20.76
CA ALA A 161 14.58 -17.38 -21.53
C ALA A 161 14.47 -15.95 -20.99
N VAL A 162 13.25 -15.43 -20.78
CA VAL A 162 13.03 -14.09 -20.22
C VAL A 162 13.61 -14.00 -18.80
N LYS A 163 13.34 -15.00 -17.95
CA LYS A 163 13.83 -15.09 -16.57
C LYS A 163 15.36 -14.95 -16.48
N LYS A 164 16.11 -15.62 -17.37
CA LYS A 164 17.59 -15.54 -17.43
C LYS A 164 18.12 -14.15 -17.74
N THR A 165 17.30 -13.27 -18.34
CA THR A 165 17.71 -11.90 -18.62
C THR A 165 17.49 -10.93 -17.46
N ILE A 166 16.91 -11.39 -16.35
CA ILE A 166 16.59 -10.59 -15.16
C ILE A 166 17.54 -11.00 -14.03
N PRO A 167 18.19 -10.04 -13.35
CA PRO A 167 18.96 -10.33 -12.13
C PRO A 167 18.11 -11.10 -11.10
N PRO A 168 18.58 -12.26 -10.58
CA PRO A 168 17.81 -13.09 -9.66
C PRO A 168 17.30 -12.34 -8.42
N GLN A 169 18.06 -11.39 -7.92
CA GLN A 169 17.72 -10.57 -6.75
C GLN A 169 16.47 -9.71 -7.00
N LEU A 170 16.23 -9.27 -8.24
CA LEU A 170 15.03 -8.50 -8.59
C LEU A 170 13.78 -9.36 -8.68
N ILE A 171 13.93 -10.62 -9.08
CA ILE A 171 12.84 -11.61 -9.05
C ILE A 171 12.48 -11.91 -7.59
N ASP A 172 13.49 -12.14 -6.75
CA ASP A 172 13.32 -12.40 -5.31
C ASP A 172 12.64 -11.21 -4.60
N ASP A 173 13.11 -9.98 -4.83
CA ASP A 173 12.49 -8.77 -4.28
C ASP A 173 11.01 -8.62 -4.72
N TYR A 174 10.73 -8.83 -6.00
CA TYR A 174 9.37 -8.80 -6.55
C TYR A 174 8.45 -9.84 -5.88
N LEU A 175 8.92 -11.08 -5.75
CA LEU A 175 8.14 -12.17 -5.14
C LEU A 175 7.92 -11.91 -3.63
N LYS A 176 8.97 -11.52 -2.90
CA LYS A 176 8.89 -11.18 -1.47
C LYS A 176 7.89 -10.06 -1.19
N ALA A 177 7.92 -8.99 -1.98
CA ALA A 177 6.95 -7.90 -1.83
C ALA A 177 5.50 -8.40 -2.03
N ARG A 178 5.27 -9.25 -3.03
CA ARG A 178 3.93 -9.79 -3.32
C ARG A 178 3.45 -10.75 -2.24
N GLU A 179 4.31 -11.65 -1.78
CA GLU A 179 4.01 -12.59 -0.71
C GLU A 179 3.68 -11.86 0.59
N ARG A 180 4.54 -10.92 1.02
CA ARG A 180 4.31 -10.08 2.19
C ARG A 180 2.98 -9.33 2.10
N ASN A 181 2.74 -8.63 0.99
CA ASN A 181 1.53 -7.80 0.85
C ASN A 181 0.26 -8.67 0.78
N PHE A 182 0.33 -9.85 0.17
CA PHE A 182 -0.78 -10.81 0.17
C PHE A 182 -1.09 -11.33 1.57
N ALA A 183 -0.06 -11.64 2.36
CA ALA A 183 -0.24 -12.03 3.76
C ALA A 183 -0.88 -10.91 4.59
N ILE A 184 -0.43 -9.67 4.43
CA ILE A 184 -1.02 -8.49 5.09
C ILE A 184 -2.49 -8.31 4.70
N ASN A 185 -2.83 -8.41 3.41
CA ASN A 185 -4.22 -8.27 2.96
C ASN A 185 -5.15 -9.33 3.57
N LYS A 186 -4.69 -10.56 3.74
CA LYS A 186 -5.46 -11.62 4.44
C LYS A 186 -5.77 -11.27 5.89
N LEU A 187 -4.96 -10.45 6.56
CA LEU A 187 -5.24 -9.99 7.93
C LEU A 187 -6.38 -8.96 7.97
N CYS A 188 -6.58 -8.20 6.90
CA CYS A 188 -7.59 -7.14 6.83
C CYS A 188 -9.00 -7.62 6.42
N HIS A 189 -9.16 -8.89 6.02
CA HIS A 189 -10.44 -9.48 5.61
C HIS A 189 -11.18 -10.22 6.74
N LYS A 190 -10.79 -9.99 7.99
CA LYS A 190 -11.42 -10.57 9.19
C LYS A 190 -12.09 -9.48 10.01
#